data_AF-A0A8J4EW22-F1
#
_entry.id   AF-A0A8J4EW22-F1
#
_cell.length_a   1.000
_cell.length_b   1.000
_cell.length_c   1.000
_cell.angle_alpha   90.00
_cell.angle_beta   90.00
_cell.angle_gamma   90.00
#
_symmetry.space_group_name_H-M   'P 1'
#
loop_
_entity.id
_entity.type
_entity.pdbx_description
1 polymer ?
#
loop_
_entity_poly.entity_id
_entity_poly.type
_entity_poly.pdbx_seq_one_letter_code
_entity_poly.pdbx_strand_id
1 'polypeptide(L)'
;MPYVYIRHPVNLCTGLHMHFVKAFAFDIMGYDILLIVEEDNVLHPQALQLLNRMVELSVHEPDVGVVSLLDMDMGPFLDASRFSAGIIPVLSTTGHLWVFGLHRVKYDAIREMMNSYYETIKGYEYRAKHHPPLRPRIEALLQTYGFPVQGPLSQDRFFLNSLAKVNFTKRYQTLFRFFQPIGVSGLHFKYNTSRFVHMFGKHMYNGFINPSAAFDVTKDPGHIKAIKDSVRQRLSRLFQKYRRSFPSESLVNSTFFGIMEGRLNGQGVAHNLRGTSNFSGPTSPACEVHRIHGDI
;
A
#
# COMPACT_ATOMS: atom_id res chain seq x y z
N MET A 1 8.09 28.23 -5.83
CA MET A 1 7.32 27.88 -7.04
C MET A 1 5.84 28.05 -6.73
N PRO A 2 5.05 28.71 -7.58
CA PRO A 2 3.60 28.76 -7.41
C PRO A 2 3.01 27.36 -7.62
N TYR A 3 2.11 26.95 -6.72
CA TYR A 3 1.34 25.72 -6.89
C TYR A 3 0.32 25.92 -8.02
N VAL A 4 0.31 25.04 -9.02
CA VAL A 4 -0.70 25.05 -10.07
C VAL A 4 -1.83 24.14 -9.65
N TYR A 5 -2.98 24.73 -9.33
CA TYR A 5 -4.20 23.97 -9.07
C TYR A 5 -4.95 23.75 -10.38
N ILE A 6 -5.12 22.48 -10.76
CA ILE A 6 -5.85 22.09 -11.98
C ILE A 6 -7.16 21.44 -11.54
N ARG A 7 -8.28 22.01 -11.98
CA ARG A 7 -9.62 21.47 -11.75
C ARG A 7 -10.23 21.03 -13.06
N HIS A 8 -10.61 19.76 -13.15
CA HIS A 8 -11.40 19.26 -14.27
C HIS A 8 -12.87 19.67 -14.11
N PRO A 9 -13.56 20.15 -15.16
CA PRO A 9 -14.95 20.64 -15.04
C PRO A 9 -15.96 19.52 -14.80
N VAL A 10 -15.61 18.27 -15.09
CA VAL A 10 -16.44 17.08 -14.85
C VAL A 10 -15.73 16.07 -13.95
N ASN A 11 -16.50 15.31 -13.18
CA ASN A 11 -15.99 14.21 -12.37
C ASN A 11 -15.59 13.04 -13.29
N LEU A 12 -14.29 12.89 -13.54
CA LEU A 12 -13.72 11.83 -14.37
C LEU A 12 -13.91 10.42 -13.77
N CYS A 13 -14.30 10.31 -12.50
CA CYS A 13 -14.21 9.08 -11.71
C CYS A 13 -12.77 8.54 -11.62
N THR A 14 -12.50 7.65 -10.66
CA THR A 14 -11.14 7.21 -10.34
C THR A 14 -10.38 6.64 -11.54
N GLY A 15 -11.01 5.82 -12.37
CA GLY A 15 -10.35 5.18 -13.51
C GLY A 15 -9.80 6.18 -14.55
N LEU A 16 -10.63 7.10 -15.03
CA LEU A 16 -10.18 8.10 -16.02
C LEU A 16 -9.28 9.14 -15.37
N HIS A 17 -9.57 9.53 -14.13
CA HIS A 17 -8.74 10.50 -13.40
C HIS A 17 -7.31 9.99 -13.22
N MET A 18 -7.15 8.73 -12.84
CA MET A 18 -5.84 8.12 -12.65
C MET A 18 -5.04 7.93 -13.95
N HIS A 19 -5.70 7.78 -15.09
CA HIS A 19 -5.03 7.83 -16.40
C HIS A 19 -4.60 9.27 -16.71
N PHE A 20 -5.52 10.25 -16.56
CA PHE A 20 -5.26 11.66 -16.81
C PHE A 20 -4.07 12.18 -16.01
N VAL A 21 -4.00 11.95 -14.70
CA VAL A 21 -2.89 12.46 -13.87
C VAL A 21 -1.53 11.90 -14.28
N LYS A 22 -1.48 10.63 -14.72
CA LYS A 22 -0.23 10.00 -15.19
C LYS A 22 0.19 10.59 -16.54
N ALA A 23 -0.71 10.62 -17.52
CA ALA A 23 -0.45 11.21 -18.83
C ALA A 23 -0.10 12.71 -18.72
N PHE A 24 -0.81 13.45 -17.88
CA PHE A 24 -0.52 14.86 -17.65
C PHE A 24 0.88 15.07 -17.06
N ALA A 25 1.24 14.33 -16.00
CA ALA A 25 2.55 14.48 -15.37
C ALA A 25 3.70 14.05 -16.30
N PHE A 26 3.57 12.89 -16.96
CA PHE A 26 4.65 12.31 -17.75
C PHE A 26 4.67 12.82 -19.20
N ASP A 27 3.54 12.77 -19.90
CA ASP A 27 3.51 13.05 -21.34
C ASP A 27 3.46 14.54 -21.64
N ILE A 28 2.76 15.32 -20.82
CA ILE A 28 2.53 16.75 -21.06
C ILE A 28 3.56 17.60 -20.30
N MET A 29 3.68 17.38 -18.99
CA MET A 29 4.52 18.23 -18.14
C MET A 29 6.00 17.84 -18.16
N GLY A 30 6.35 16.65 -18.64
CA GLY A 30 7.76 16.26 -18.71
C GLY A 30 8.38 15.89 -17.35
N TYR A 31 7.60 15.65 -16.29
CA TYR A 31 8.16 15.26 -14.99
C TYR A 31 8.69 13.83 -14.97
N ASP A 32 9.76 13.56 -14.22
CA ASP A 32 10.31 12.20 -14.10
C ASP A 32 9.69 11.39 -12.96
N ILE A 33 9.16 12.08 -11.95
CA ILE A 33 8.57 11.49 -10.77
C ILE A 33 7.14 11.99 -10.62
N LEU A 34 6.21 11.06 -10.39
CA LEU A 34 4.84 11.33 -10.00
C LEU A 34 4.59 10.74 -8.62
N LEU A 35 4.19 11.61 -7.67
CA LEU A 35 3.70 11.22 -6.36
C LEU A 35 2.18 11.42 -6.33
N ILE A 36 1.44 10.39 -5.91
CA ILE A 36 -0.01 10.40 -5.82
C ILE A 36 -0.41 10.25 -4.36
N VAL A 37 -1.31 11.14 -3.94
CA VAL A 37 -1.91 11.18 -2.60
C VAL A 37 -3.41 11.32 -2.80
N GLU A 38 -4.18 10.36 -2.35
CA GLU A 38 -5.64 10.51 -2.35
C GLU A 38 -6.08 11.55 -1.31
N GLU A 39 -7.14 12.30 -1.64
CA GLU A 39 -7.63 13.47 -0.88
C GLU A 39 -8.05 13.18 0.56
N ASP A 40 -8.29 11.92 0.89
CA ASP A 40 -8.74 11.45 2.19
C ASP A 40 -7.59 10.96 3.09
N ASN A 41 -6.38 11.48 2.88
CA ASN A 41 -5.18 11.15 3.66
C ASN A 41 -4.51 12.38 4.25
N VAL A 42 -4.33 12.38 5.57
CA VAL A 42 -3.50 13.36 6.28
C VAL A 42 -2.06 12.85 6.29
N LEU A 43 -1.13 13.59 5.69
CA LEU A 43 0.26 13.15 5.56
C LEU A 43 1.15 13.57 6.73
N HIS A 44 2.17 12.76 7.02
CA HIS A 44 3.31 13.18 7.80
C HIS A 44 4.08 14.29 7.06
N PRO A 45 4.61 15.33 7.75
CA PRO A 45 5.30 16.45 7.08
C PRO A 45 6.46 16.05 6.16
N GLN A 46 7.09 14.91 6.44
CA GLN A 46 8.24 14.39 5.69
C GLN A 46 7.88 13.20 4.77
N ALA A 47 6.60 12.82 4.69
CA ALA A 47 6.15 11.64 3.92
C ALA A 47 6.51 11.75 2.44
N LEU A 48 6.24 12.90 1.82
CA LEU A 48 6.50 13.10 0.39
C LEU A 48 7.99 13.11 0.05
N GLN A 49 8.84 13.61 0.96
CA GLN A 49 10.29 13.57 0.79
C GLN A 49 10.81 12.13 0.84
N LEU A 50 10.31 11.32 1.79
CA LEU A 50 10.63 9.90 1.87
C LEU A 50 10.14 9.16 0.63
N LEU A 51 8.91 9.41 0.20
CA LEU A 51 8.32 8.77 -0.97
C LEU A 51 9.10 9.13 -2.25
N ASN A 52 9.49 10.40 -2.42
CA ASN A 52 10.36 10.82 -3.52
C ASN A 52 11.68 10.04 -3.51
N ARG A 53 12.34 9.97 -2.34
CA ARG A 53 13.59 9.22 -2.22
C ARG A 53 13.42 7.73 -2.54
N MET A 54 12.29 7.13 -2.16
CA MET A 54 11.98 5.75 -2.51
C MET A 54 11.84 5.57 -4.03
N VAL A 55 11.18 6.51 -4.72
CA VAL A 55 11.08 6.48 -6.19
C VAL A 55 12.48 6.48 -6.82
N GLU A 56 13.37 7.38 -6.39
CA GLU A 56 14.75 7.43 -6.87
C GLU A 56 15.49 6.10 -6.67
N LEU A 57 15.37 5.49 -5.48
CA LEU A 57 15.97 4.18 -5.19
C LEU A 57 15.43 3.09 -6.13
N SER A 58 14.12 3.09 -6.38
CA SER A 58 13.46 2.09 -7.22
C SER A 58 13.86 2.12 -8.71
N VAL A 59 14.45 3.22 -9.20
CA VAL A 59 14.83 3.36 -10.61
C VAL A 59 15.80 2.25 -11.02
N HIS A 60 16.76 1.96 -10.14
CA HIS A 60 17.82 0.98 -10.38
C HIS A 60 17.45 -0.45 -9.99
N GLU A 61 16.27 -0.66 -9.38
CA GLU A 61 15.81 -1.99 -9.03
C GLU A 61 15.08 -2.62 -10.22
N PRO A 62 15.53 -3.80 -10.71
CA PRO A 62 15.00 -4.41 -11.92
C PRO A 62 13.57 -4.93 -11.74
N ASP A 63 13.16 -5.24 -10.51
CA ASP A 63 11.88 -5.85 -10.19
C ASP A 63 10.92 -4.94 -9.43
N VAL A 64 11.31 -3.70 -9.08
CA VAL A 64 10.44 -2.73 -8.38
C VAL A 64 9.82 -1.77 -9.39
N GLY A 65 8.48 -1.72 -9.42
CA GLY A 65 7.72 -0.86 -10.36
C GLY A 65 7.11 0.38 -9.74
N VAL A 66 6.84 0.35 -8.44
CA VAL A 66 6.13 1.40 -7.71
C VAL A 66 6.63 1.43 -6.28
N VAL A 67 6.45 2.56 -5.61
CA VAL A 67 6.74 2.71 -4.18
C VAL A 67 5.52 3.22 -3.44
N SER A 68 5.34 2.86 -2.18
CA SER A 68 4.13 3.20 -1.42
C SER A 68 4.41 3.37 0.07
N LEU A 69 3.61 4.20 0.74
CA LEU A 69 3.59 4.25 2.19
C LEU A 69 2.72 3.11 2.72
N LEU A 70 3.14 2.49 3.83
CA LEU A 70 2.36 1.50 4.54
C LEU A 70 1.09 2.11 5.14
N ASP A 71 -0.03 1.42 4.97
CA ASP A 71 -1.37 1.75 5.45
C ASP A 71 -1.67 1.21 6.86
N MET A 72 -0.83 0.31 7.37
CA MET A 72 -0.99 -0.34 8.68
C MET A 72 -0.01 0.19 9.75
N ASP A 73 -0.47 0.27 10.99
CA ASP A 73 0.36 0.69 12.11
C ASP A 73 1.22 -0.46 12.68
N MET A 74 2.52 -0.37 12.47
CA MET A 74 3.55 -1.31 12.95
C MET A 74 4.28 -0.85 14.22
N GLY A 75 3.93 0.32 14.77
CA GLY A 75 4.52 0.86 16.00
C GLY A 75 4.58 -0.13 17.18
N PRO A 76 3.58 -1.01 17.37
CA PRO A 76 3.64 -2.02 18.43
C PRO A 76 4.78 -3.04 18.28
N PHE A 77 5.30 -3.30 17.07
CA PHE A 77 6.24 -4.40 16.80
C PHE A 77 7.64 -3.96 16.35
N LEU A 78 7.79 -2.70 15.93
CA LEU A 78 9.04 -2.20 15.38
C LEU A 78 9.61 -1.03 16.18
N ASP A 79 10.94 -0.97 16.21
CA ASP A 79 11.67 0.15 16.79
C ASP A 79 11.87 1.28 15.78
N ALA A 80 11.08 2.34 15.94
CA ALA A 80 11.12 3.48 15.05
C ALA A 80 12.42 4.29 15.13
N SER A 81 13.18 4.21 16.22
CA SER A 81 14.49 4.88 16.31
C SER A 81 15.51 4.30 15.32
N ARG A 82 15.29 3.04 14.91
CA ARG A 82 16.17 2.30 14.00
C ARG A 82 15.64 2.20 12.57
N PHE A 83 14.33 2.09 12.42
CA PHE A 83 13.71 1.70 11.14
C PHE A 83 12.74 2.75 10.57
N SER A 84 12.73 3.99 11.06
CA SER A 84 11.84 5.05 10.55
C SER A 84 12.04 5.38 9.07
N ALA A 85 13.21 5.13 8.49
CA ALA A 85 13.47 5.27 7.05
C ALA A 85 13.60 3.90 6.34
N GLY A 86 13.34 2.80 7.05
CA GLY A 86 13.45 1.45 6.49
C GLY A 86 12.31 1.13 5.53
N ILE A 87 12.66 0.52 4.40
CA ILE A 87 11.71 0.04 3.39
C ILE A 87 11.91 -1.45 3.15
N ILE A 88 10.83 -2.12 2.72
CA ILE A 88 10.82 -3.53 2.34
C ILE A 88 10.28 -3.69 0.91
N PRO A 89 10.86 -4.58 0.09
CA PRO A 89 10.25 -5.02 -1.14
C PRO A 89 9.13 -6.02 -0.82
N VAL A 90 7.91 -5.73 -1.27
CA VAL A 90 6.75 -6.63 -1.16
C VAL A 90 6.17 -6.90 -2.54
N LEU A 91 5.25 -7.87 -2.65
CA LEU A 91 4.52 -8.09 -3.90
C LEU A 91 3.83 -6.80 -4.34
N SER A 92 3.86 -6.50 -5.65
CA SER A 92 3.26 -5.27 -6.19
C SER A 92 1.78 -5.11 -5.83
N THR A 93 1.09 -6.24 -5.61
CA THR A 93 -0.34 -6.31 -5.27
C THR A 93 -0.64 -6.33 -3.77
N THR A 94 0.35 -6.21 -2.90
CA THR A 94 0.15 -6.15 -1.44
C THR A 94 -0.52 -4.84 -1.06
N GLY A 95 -1.61 -4.90 -0.29
CA GLY A 95 -2.28 -3.71 0.28
C GLY A 95 -2.93 -2.79 -0.76
N HIS A 96 -3.29 -1.59 -0.32
CA HIS A 96 -3.88 -0.56 -1.18
C HIS A 96 -2.85 0.50 -1.61
N LEU A 97 -3.16 1.31 -2.64
CA LEU A 97 -2.30 2.39 -3.15
C LEU A 97 -2.88 3.77 -2.81
N TRP A 98 -2.96 4.11 -1.52
CA TRP A 98 -3.45 5.43 -1.08
C TRP A 98 -2.42 6.56 -1.27
N VAL A 99 -1.16 6.25 -0.96
CA VAL A 99 -0.05 7.18 -1.07
C VAL A 99 1.12 6.45 -1.69
N PHE A 100 1.41 6.76 -2.96
CA PHE A 100 2.37 6.02 -3.76
C PHE A 100 3.07 6.90 -4.79
N GLY A 101 4.18 6.41 -5.33
CA GLY A 101 4.93 7.11 -6.35
C GLY A 101 5.50 6.16 -7.39
N LEU A 102 5.78 6.68 -8.58
CA LEU A 102 6.48 5.96 -9.63
C LEU A 102 7.37 6.89 -10.45
N HIS A 103 8.37 6.30 -11.08
CA HIS A 103 9.26 6.98 -12.02
C HIS A 103 8.75 6.82 -13.46
N ARG A 104 9.03 7.81 -14.31
CA ARG A 104 8.70 7.84 -15.75
C ARG A 104 9.09 6.55 -16.45
N VAL A 105 10.32 6.07 -16.24
CA VAL A 105 10.80 4.81 -16.88
C VAL A 105 9.90 3.61 -16.62
N LYS A 106 9.22 3.55 -15.47
CA LYS A 106 8.29 2.47 -15.13
C LYS A 106 6.93 2.69 -15.80
N TYR A 107 6.49 3.95 -15.92
CA TYR A 107 5.29 4.34 -16.67
C TYR A 107 5.45 4.07 -18.17
N ASP A 108 6.54 4.52 -18.78
CA ASP A 108 6.83 4.36 -20.21
C ASP A 108 6.78 2.88 -20.62
N ALA A 109 7.32 1.99 -19.78
CA ALA A 109 7.30 0.54 -20.00
C ALA A 109 5.88 -0.06 -20.09
N ILE A 110 4.87 0.62 -19.53
CA ILE A 110 3.49 0.13 -19.48
C ILE A 110 2.48 1.07 -20.17
N ARG A 111 2.97 2.15 -20.78
CA ARG A 111 2.13 3.27 -21.25
C ARG A 111 1.03 2.82 -22.20
N GLU A 112 1.35 1.96 -23.15
CA GLU A 112 0.39 1.42 -24.13
C GLU A 112 -0.70 0.55 -23.47
N MET A 113 -0.34 -0.25 -22.46
CA MET A 113 -1.31 -1.03 -21.70
C MET A 113 -2.26 -0.10 -20.94
N MET A 114 -1.72 0.96 -20.32
CA MET A 114 -2.51 1.96 -19.61
C MET A 114 -3.45 2.74 -20.54
N ASN A 115 -3.03 3.02 -21.77
CA ASN A 115 -3.88 3.62 -22.81
C ASN A 115 -5.02 2.67 -23.23
N SER A 116 -4.72 1.39 -23.39
CA SER A 116 -5.73 0.38 -23.74
C SER A 116 -6.83 0.25 -22.68
N TYR A 117 -6.46 0.32 -21.39
CA TYR A 117 -7.45 0.35 -20.31
C TYR A 117 -8.29 1.61 -20.35
N TYR A 118 -7.67 2.78 -20.58
CA TYR A 118 -8.38 4.05 -20.71
C TYR A 118 -9.41 4.01 -21.84
N GLU A 119 -9.03 3.61 -23.05
CA GLU A 119 -9.97 3.52 -24.18
C GLU A 119 -11.10 2.51 -23.92
N THR A 120 -10.85 1.47 -23.11
CA THR A 120 -11.89 0.51 -22.71
C THR A 120 -12.93 1.12 -21.78
N ILE A 121 -12.53 1.99 -20.85
CA ILE A 121 -13.43 2.58 -19.84
C ILE A 121 -13.99 3.96 -20.23
N LYS A 122 -13.40 4.61 -21.23
CA LYS A 122 -13.80 5.93 -21.72
C LYS A 122 -15.24 5.94 -22.21
N GLY A 123 -15.99 6.97 -21.81
CA GLY A 123 -17.41 7.11 -22.14
C GLY A 123 -18.36 6.27 -21.28
N TYR A 124 -17.85 5.52 -20.29
CA TYR A 124 -18.67 4.73 -19.37
C TYR A 124 -18.62 5.25 -17.94
N GLU A 125 -19.68 4.98 -17.17
CA GLU A 125 -19.66 5.20 -15.72
C GLU A 125 -18.75 4.17 -15.04
N TYR A 126 -17.58 4.61 -14.56
CA TYR A 126 -16.59 3.72 -13.95
C TYR A 126 -17.09 2.98 -12.70
N ARG A 127 -18.11 3.52 -12.00
CA ARG A 127 -18.78 2.82 -10.89
C ARG A 127 -19.46 1.52 -11.35
N ALA A 128 -19.90 1.48 -12.61
CA ALA A 128 -20.55 0.33 -13.22
C ALA A 128 -19.55 -0.69 -13.83
N LYS A 129 -18.24 -0.61 -13.54
CA LYS A 129 -17.23 -1.53 -14.09
C LYS A 129 -17.47 -3.02 -13.85
N HIS A 130 -18.32 -3.37 -12.88
CA HIS A 130 -18.72 -4.75 -12.59
C HIS A 130 -20.05 -5.16 -13.24
N HIS A 131 -20.64 -4.29 -14.06
CA HIS A 131 -21.91 -4.50 -14.74
C HIS A 131 -21.73 -4.38 -16.27
N PRO A 132 -22.61 -5.01 -17.07
CA PRO A 132 -22.65 -4.79 -18.50
C PRO A 132 -22.94 -3.32 -18.85
N PRO A 133 -22.41 -2.81 -19.98
CA PRO A 133 -21.54 -3.51 -20.94
C PRO A 133 -20.05 -3.47 -20.55
N LEU A 134 -19.69 -2.77 -19.47
CA LEU A 134 -18.29 -2.46 -19.16
C LEU A 134 -17.50 -3.67 -18.63
N ARG A 135 -18.13 -4.50 -17.78
CA ARG A 135 -17.51 -5.71 -17.24
C ARG A 135 -16.92 -6.65 -18.31
N PRO A 136 -17.71 -7.16 -19.29
CA PRO A 136 -17.16 -8.08 -20.27
C PRO A 136 -16.07 -7.46 -21.14
N ARG A 137 -16.09 -6.13 -21.35
CA ARG A 137 -15.01 -5.42 -22.07
C ARG A 137 -13.71 -5.39 -21.27
N ILE A 138 -13.77 -5.08 -19.98
CA ILE A 138 -12.58 -5.12 -19.12
C ILE A 138 -12.05 -6.55 -19.00
N GLU A 139 -12.93 -7.55 -18.83
CA GLU A 139 -12.52 -8.96 -18.78
C GLU A 139 -11.84 -9.41 -20.08
N ALA A 140 -12.36 -9.03 -21.24
CA ALA A 140 -11.72 -9.30 -22.54
C ALA A 140 -10.35 -8.61 -22.68
N LEU A 141 -10.22 -7.37 -22.20
CA LEU A 141 -8.93 -6.68 -22.15
C LEU A 141 -7.93 -7.39 -21.24
N LEU A 142 -8.35 -7.80 -20.04
CA LEU A 142 -7.51 -8.57 -19.12
C LEU A 142 -7.02 -9.86 -19.78
N GLN A 143 -7.89 -10.59 -20.49
CA GLN A 143 -7.52 -11.80 -21.23
C GLN A 143 -6.49 -11.50 -22.33
N THR A 144 -6.66 -10.40 -23.07
CA THR A 144 -5.74 -9.99 -24.14
C THR A 144 -4.30 -9.83 -23.61
N TYR A 145 -4.14 -9.30 -22.40
CA TYR A 145 -2.84 -9.14 -21.76
C TYR A 145 -2.39 -10.33 -20.90
N GLY A 146 -3.20 -11.39 -20.80
CA GLY A 146 -2.92 -12.58 -19.99
C GLY A 146 -3.05 -12.33 -18.48
N PHE A 147 -3.87 -11.35 -18.08
CA PHE A 147 -4.11 -11.01 -16.67
C PHE A 147 -5.23 -11.85 -16.06
N PRO A 148 -5.22 -12.09 -14.74
CA PRO A 148 -6.31 -12.79 -14.06
C PRO A 148 -7.66 -12.05 -14.23
N VAL A 149 -8.68 -12.76 -14.68
CA VAL A 149 -10.04 -12.20 -14.86
C VAL A 149 -10.91 -12.34 -13.61
N GLN A 150 -10.59 -13.28 -12.71
CA GLN A 150 -11.38 -13.56 -11.51
C GLN A 150 -11.11 -12.58 -10.34
N GLY A 151 -10.66 -11.36 -10.63
CA GLY A 151 -10.21 -10.40 -9.62
C GLY A 151 -10.84 -9.00 -9.73
N PRO A 152 -10.34 -8.03 -8.96
CA PRO A 152 -10.77 -6.64 -9.07
C PRO A 152 -10.54 -6.09 -10.47
N LEU A 153 -11.59 -5.57 -11.10
CA LEU A 153 -11.54 -4.95 -12.44
C LEU A 153 -11.08 -3.48 -12.39
N SER A 154 -10.41 -3.06 -11.32
CA SER A 154 -10.02 -1.66 -11.10
C SER A 154 -8.79 -1.26 -11.91
N GLN A 155 -8.67 0.04 -12.17
CA GLN A 155 -7.52 0.67 -12.80
C GLN A 155 -6.22 0.38 -12.04
N ASP A 156 -6.21 0.44 -10.70
CA ASP A 156 -5.02 0.10 -9.91
C ASP A 156 -4.57 -1.35 -10.13
N ARG A 157 -5.53 -2.28 -10.17
CA ARG A 157 -5.21 -3.68 -10.41
C ARG A 157 -4.65 -3.88 -11.81
N PHE A 158 -5.24 -3.23 -12.81
CA PHE A 158 -4.73 -3.26 -14.17
C PHE A 158 -3.32 -2.66 -14.27
N PHE A 159 -3.07 -1.54 -13.59
CA PHE A 159 -1.76 -0.88 -13.51
C PHE A 159 -0.69 -1.78 -12.90
N LEU A 160 -0.98 -2.40 -11.74
CA LEU A 160 -0.04 -3.31 -11.08
C LEU A 160 0.23 -4.58 -11.89
N ASN A 161 -0.80 -5.14 -12.54
CA ASN A 161 -0.62 -6.26 -13.47
C ASN A 161 0.24 -5.87 -14.68
N SER A 162 0.05 -4.66 -15.21
CA SER A 162 0.84 -4.13 -16.33
C SER A 162 2.32 -3.99 -15.96
N LEU A 163 2.61 -3.47 -14.76
CA LEU A 163 3.98 -3.44 -14.22
C LEU A 163 4.57 -4.85 -14.10
N ALA A 164 3.83 -5.78 -13.49
CA ALA A 164 4.29 -7.16 -13.32
C ALA A 164 4.55 -7.86 -14.65
N LYS A 165 3.76 -7.56 -15.69
CA LYS A 165 3.93 -8.10 -17.05
C LYS A 165 5.25 -7.73 -17.70
N VAL A 166 5.83 -6.60 -17.31
CA VAL A 166 7.15 -6.12 -17.77
C VAL A 166 8.23 -6.30 -16.69
N ASN A 167 8.08 -7.35 -15.86
CA ASN A 167 9.01 -7.80 -14.82
C ASN A 167 9.10 -6.94 -13.55
N PHE A 168 8.30 -5.86 -13.43
CA PHE A 168 8.19 -5.10 -12.18
C PHE A 168 7.21 -5.77 -11.22
N THR A 169 7.65 -6.86 -10.60
CA THR A 169 6.81 -7.74 -9.75
C THR A 169 6.69 -7.28 -8.29
N LYS A 170 7.50 -6.30 -7.88
CA LYS A 170 7.57 -5.81 -6.51
C LYS A 170 7.23 -4.32 -6.39
N ARG A 171 6.90 -3.92 -5.17
CA ARG A 171 6.85 -2.52 -4.74
C ARG A 171 7.71 -2.30 -3.51
N TYR A 172 8.35 -1.15 -3.41
CA TYR A 172 8.93 -0.73 -2.13
C TYR A 172 7.86 -0.16 -1.22
N GLN A 173 7.87 -0.57 0.03
CA GLN A 173 6.92 -0.14 1.05
C GLN A 173 7.64 0.25 2.33
N THR A 174 7.20 1.34 2.97
CA THR A 174 7.74 1.75 4.26
C THR A 174 7.42 0.76 5.37
N LEU A 175 8.28 0.65 6.38
CA LEU A 175 8.00 -0.18 7.57
C LEU A 175 7.02 0.47 8.56
N PHE A 176 6.86 1.80 8.49
CA PHE A 176 5.93 2.55 9.32
C PHE A 176 4.91 3.28 8.47
N ARG A 177 3.76 3.57 9.09
CA ARG A 177 2.70 4.37 8.51
C ARG A 177 3.00 5.86 8.65
N PHE A 178 3.01 6.57 7.53
CA PHE A 178 3.31 8.01 7.42
C PHE A 178 2.15 8.83 6.87
N PHE A 179 0.94 8.28 6.93
CA PHE A 179 -0.30 9.01 6.71
C PHE A 179 -1.41 8.45 7.59
N GLN A 180 -2.45 9.24 7.81
CA GLN A 180 -3.67 8.82 8.48
C GLN A 180 -4.82 8.92 7.48
N PRO A 181 -5.47 7.80 7.12
CA PRO A 181 -6.64 7.86 6.29
C PRO A 181 -7.81 8.41 7.13
N ILE A 182 -8.57 9.36 6.56
CA ILE A 182 -9.71 10.04 7.20
C ILE A 182 -11.04 9.77 6.48
N GLY A 183 -11.00 9.08 5.33
CA GLY A 183 -12.16 8.67 4.54
C GLY A 183 -12.92 7.49 5.12
N VAL A 184 -13.66 7.69 6.22
CA VAL A 184 -14.55 6.66 6.79
C VAL A 184 -15.72 6.30 5.85
N SER A 185 -16.07 7.22 4.95
CA SER A 185 -17.09 7.07 3.90
C SER A 185 -16.50 7.54 2.57
N GLY A 186 -16.37 6.63 1.61
CA GLY A 186 -15.79 6.90 0.30
C GLY A 186 -16.15 5.82 -0.72
N LEU A 187 -15.51 5.83 -1.88
CA LEU A 187 -15.73 4.82 -2.92
C LEU A 187 -15.39 3.40 -2.43
N HIS A 188 -14.37 3.29 -1.58
CA HIS A 188 -13.80 2.02 -1.12
C HIS A 188 -14.35 1.57 0.25
N PHE A 189 -14.83 2.49 1.09
CA PHE A 189 -15.25 2.19 2.45
C PHE A 189 -16.62 2.77 2.76
N LYS A 190 -17.49 1.91 3.30
CA LYS A 190 -18.78 2.28 3.90
C LYS A 190 -18.84 1.71 5.30
N TYR A 191 -17.85 2.06 6.12
CA TYR A 191 -17.72 1.55 7.48
C TYR A 191 -18.03 2.66 8.48
N ASN A 192 -18.52 2.28 9.67
CA ASN A 192 -18.52 3.22 10.77
C ASN A 192 -17.08 3.51 11.23
N THR A 193 -16.87 4.66 11.87
CA THR A 193 -15.55 5.13 12.31
C THR A 193 -14.83 4.09 13.17
N SER A 194 -15.56 3.36 14.02
CA SER A 194 -14.96 2.33 14.90
C SER A 194 -14.34 1.19 14.09
N ARG A 195 -15.06 0.65 13.10
CA ARG A 195 -14.57 -0.43 12.24
C ARG A 195 -13.42 0.03 11.35
N PHE A 196 -13.48 1.26 10.84
CA PHE A 196 -12.40 1.85 10.05
C PHE A 196 -11.11 1.99 10.87
N VAL A 197 -11.23 2.56 12.07
CA VAL A 197 -10.12 2.68 13.03
C VAL A 197 -9.58 1.32 13.43
N HIS A 198 -10.42 0.31 13.61
CA HIS A 198 -9.96 -1.03 13.94
C HIS A 198 -9.14 -1.67 12.81
N MET A 199 -9.53 -1.40 11.56
CA MET A 199 -8.84 -1.93 10.38
C MET A 199 -7.48 -1.28 10.19
N PHE A 200 -7.42 0.05 10.16
CA PHE A 200 -6.21 0.79 9.76
C PHE A 200 -5.41 1.33 10.96
N GLY A 201 -6.06 1.53 12.10
CA GLY A 201 -5.48 2.22 13.25
C GLY A 201 -5.64 3.74 13.20
N LYS A 202 -5.49 4.39 14.36
CA LYS A 202 -5.49 5.86 14.49
C LYS A 202 -4.10 6.48 14.42
N HIS A 203 -3.04 5.70 14.61
CA HIS A 203 -1.70 6.25 14.80
C HIS A 203 -0.87 6.22 13.53
N MET A 204 -0.40 7.40 13.15
CA MET A 204 0.69 7.58 12.19
C MET A 204 1.98 7.79 12.98
N TYR A 205 3.14 7.45 12.42
CA TYR A 205 4.40 7.85 13.01
C TYR A 205 4.50 9.38 13.08
N ASN A 206 4.97 9.90 14.22
CA ASN A 206 5.01 11.33 14.52
C ASN A 206 6.42 11.85 14.86
N GLY A 207 7.45 11.01 14.69
CA GLY A 207 8.83 11.40 14.93
C GLY A 207 9.49 12.01 13.70
N PHE A 208 10.73 12.45 13.86
CA PHE A 208 11.55 12.93 12.75
C PHE A 208 12.06 11.76 11.91
N ILE A 209 12.06 11.93 10.60
CA ILE A 209 12.65 11.02 9.62
C ILE A 209 13.75 11.79 8.89
N ASN A 210 14.87 11.14 8.58
CA ASN A 210 15.79 11.63 7.57
C ASN A 210 15.49 10.90 6.25
N PRO A 211 14.75 11.52 5.30
CA PRO A 211 14.39 10.87 4.04
C PRO A 211 15.60 10.35 3.26
N SER A 212 16.71 11.10 3.27
CA SER A 212 17.94 10.74 2.56
C SER A 212 18.61 9.48 3.12
N ALA A 213 18.25 9.08 4.34
CA ALA A 213 18.72 7.85 4.97
C ALA A 213 17.84 6.63 4.65
N ALA A 214 16.90 6.72 3.69
CA ALA A 214 16.07 5.58 3.29
C ALA A 214 16.90 4.38 2.81
N PHE A 215 16.55 3.19 3.25
CA PHE A 215 17.32 1.96 2.98
C PHE A 215 16.44 0.72 2.91
N ASP A 216 16.76 -0.19 1.99
CA ASP A 216 16.14 -1.50 1.88
C ASP A 216 16.66 -2.42 2.99
N VAL A 217 15.79 -2.77 3.93
CA VAL A 217 16.17 -3.59 5.09
C VAL A 217 16.54 -5.03 4.71
N THR A 218 16.13 -5.50 3.53
CA THR A 218 16.38 -6.87 3.09
C THR A 218 17.77 -7.07 2.49
N LYS A 219 18.46 -5.97 2.15
CA LYS A 219 19.82 -6.01 1.60
C LYS A 219 20.90 -6.29 2.64
N ASP A 220 20.57 -6.22 3.93
CA ASP A 220 21.49 -6.51 5.04
C ASP A 220 20.87 -7.56 6.00
N PRO A 221 21.46 -8.77 6.12
CA PRO A 221 21.01 -9.79 7.07
C PRO A 221 20.98 -9.31 8.53
N GLY A 222 21.83 -8.35 8.91
CA GLY A 222 21.85 -7.72 10.22
C GLY A 222 20.58 -6.93 10.50
N HIS A 223 19.99 -6.27 9.49
CA HIS A 223 18.70 -5.60 9.61
C HIS A 223 17.55 -6.60 9.76
N ILE A 224 17.56 -7.68 8.98
CA ILE A 224 16.54 -8.74 9.07
C ILE A 224 16.52 -9.36 10.48
N LYS A 225 17.70 -9.72 11.00
CA LYS A 225 17.84 -10.23 12.37
C LYS A 225 17.32 -9.22 13.38
N ALA A 226 17.69 -7.96 13.23
CA ALA A 226 17.26 -6.90 14.14
C ALA A 226 15.75 -6.64 14.13
N ILE A 227 15.10 -6.74 12.98
CA ILE A 227 13.63 -6.67 12.90
C ILE A 227 13.03 -7.83 13.71
N LYS A 228 13.49 -9.06 13.48
CA LYS A 228 13.00 -10.24 14.21
C LYS A 228 13.22 -10.11 15.73
N ASP A 229 14.38 -9.61 16.15
CA ASP A 229 14.69 -9.37 17.56
C ASP A 229 13.80 -8.27 18.16
N SER A 230 13.53 -7.19 17.41
CA SER A 230 12.60 -6.13 17.82
C SER A 230 11.18 -6.67 18.00
N VAL A 231 10.71 -7.49 17.06
CA VAL A 231 9.41 -8.18 17.13
C VAL A 231 9.34 -9.04 18.38
N ARG A 232 10.35 -9.90 18.64
CA ARG A 232 10.39 -10.76 19.83
C ARG A 232 10.36 -9.97 21.12
N GLN A 233 11.17 -8.91 21.21
CA GLN A 233 11.26 -8.07 22.40
C GLN A 233 9.93 -7.36 22.67
N ARG A 234 9.32 -6.75 21.65
CA ARG A 234 8.09 -5.98 21.79
C ARG A 234 6.87 -6.88 22.02
N LEU A 235 6.77 -8.00 21.33
CA LEU A 235 5.75 -9.02 21.62
C LEU A 235 5.88 -9.53 23.05
N SER A 236 7.09 -9.86 23.52
CA SER A 236 7.31 -10.28 24.91
C SER A 236 6.79 -9.25 25.91
N ARG A 237 7.05 -7.95 25.69
CA ARG A 237 6.50 -6.87 26.54
C ARG A 237 4.98 -6.83 26.52
N LEU A 238 4.35 -6.99 25.35
CA LEU A 238 2.88 -7.01 25.22
C LEU A 238 2.28 -8.24 25.92
N PHE A 239 2.87 -9.42 25.74
CA PHE A 239 2.44 -10.67 26.36
C PHE A 239 2.59 -10.63 27.88
N GLN A 240 3.73 -10.17 28.39
CA GLN A 240 3.91 -9.98 29.82
C GLN A 240 2.86 -9.04 30.41
N LYS A 241 2.58 -7.93 29.72
CA LYS A 241 1.58 -6.94 30.16
C LYS A 241 0.15 -7.46 30.18
N TYR A 242 -0.28 -8.16 29.14
CA TYR A 242 -1.70 -8.51 28.94
C TYR A 242 -2.06 -9.98 29.21
N ARG A 243 -1.08 -10.88 29.16
CA ARG A 243 -1.27 -12.33 29.28
C ARG A 243 -0.44 -12.97 30.40
N ARG A 244 0.49 -12.23 31.02
CA ARG A 244 1.43 -12.72 32.04
C ARG A 244 2.21 -13.97 31.59
N SER A 245 2.50 -14.05 30.29
CA SER A 245 3.22 -15.15 29.65
C SER A 245 4.24 -14.61 28.64
N PHE A 246 4.91 -15.50 27.91
CA PHE A 246 5.80 -15.17 26.80
C PHE A 246 5.19 -15.64 25.47
N PRO A 247 5.45 -14.93 24.35
CA PRO A 247 5.00 -15.39 23.04
C PRO A 247 5.76 -16.67 22.64
N SER A 248 5.08 -17.57 21.95
CA SER A 248 5.75 -18.71 21.32
C SER A 248 6.65 -18.25 20.17
N GLU A 249 7.70 -19.00 19.85
CA GLU A 249 8.57 -18.68 18.70
C GLU A 249 7.81 -18.76 17.37
N SER A 250 6.79 -19.63 17.29
CA SER A 250 5.87 -19.67 16.14
C SER A 250 5.15 -18.34 15.92
N LEU A 251 4.64 -17.71 16.99
CA LEU A 251 4.00 -16.40 16.91
C LEU A 251 4.99 -15.28 16.55
N VAL A 252 6.20 -15.33 17.11
CA VAL A 252 7.28 -14.39 16.75
C VAL A 252 7.58 -14.48 15.26
N ASN A 253 7.74 -15.71 14.73
CA ASN A 253 8.00 -15.96 13.32
C ASN A 253 6.86 -15.49 12.43
N SER A 254 5.61 -15.85 12.73
CA SER A 254 4.46 -15.44 11.92
C SER A 254 4.27 -13.93 11.90
N THR A 255 4.50 -13.26 13.04
CA THR A 255 4.47 -11.79 13.12
C THR A 255 5.58 -11.17 12.28
N PHE A 256 6.81 -11.69 12.39
CA PHE A 256 7.95 -11.23 11.60
C PHE A 256 7.70 -11.39 10.09
N PHE A 257 7.30 -12.57 9.63
CA PHE A 257 7.01 -12.80 8.20
C PHE A 257 5.86 -11.93 7.71
N GLY A 258 4.80 -11.76 8.53
CA GLY A 258 3.70 -10.87 8.20
C GLY A 258 4.14 -9.42 7.99
N ILE A 259 5.13 -8.92 8.76
CA ILE A 259 5.72 -7.59 8.53
C ILE A 259 6.51 -7.57 7.22
N MET A 260 7.41 -8.54 7.03
CA MET A 260 8.30 -8.58 5.86
C MET A 260 7.54 -8.74 4.53
N GLU A 261 6.35 -9.32 4.56
CA GLU A 261 5.47 -9.46 3.39
C GLU A 261 4.50 -8.28 3.22
N GLY A 262 4.50 -7.32 4.15
CA GLY A 262 3.57 -6.18 4.17
C GLY A 262 2.11 -6.57 4.46
N ARG A 263 1.88 -7.73 5.08
CA ARG A 263 0.53 -8.29 5.32
C ARG A 263 0.04 -8.10 6.75
N LEU A 264 0.90 -7.74 7.71
CA LEU A 264 0.50 -7.69 9.11
C LEU A 264 -0.48 -6.53 9.37
N ASN A 265 -1.59 -6.82 10.05
CA ASN A 265 -2.39 -5.79 10.73
C ASN A 265 -1.93 -5.68 12.19
N GLY A 266 -1.05 -4.72 12.46
CA GLY A 266 -0.43 -4.60 13.77
C GLY A 266 -1.41 -4.22 14.89
N GLN A 267 -2.38 -3.35 14.58
CA GLN A 267 -3.43 -2.97 15.52
C GLN A 267 -4.38 -4.12 15.83
N GLY A 268 -4.76 -4.90 14.81
CA GLY A 268 -5.57 -6.10 15.00
C GLY A 268 -4.91 -7.08 15.97
N VAL A 269 -3.60 -7.34 15.79
CA VAL A 269 -2.83 -8.19 16.72
C VAL A 269 -2.81 -7.60 18.14
N ALA A 270 -2.53 -6.29 18.28
CA ALA A 270 -2.51 -5.65 19.59
C ALA A 270 -3.89 -5.70 20.30
N HIS A 271 -4.99 -5.55 19.55
CA HIS A 271 -6.35 -5.66 20.09
C HIS A 271 -6.71 -7.08 20.55
N ASN A 272 -6.32 -8.09 19.77
CA ASN A 272 -6.51 -9.50 20.12
C ASN A 272 -5.74 -9.85 21.41
N LEU A 273 -4.50 -9.35 21.54
CA LEU A 273 -3.70 -9.57 22.74
C LEU A 273 -4.32 -8.96 24.00
N ARG A 274 -4.96 -7.79 23.88
CA ARG A 274 -5.69 -7.14 24.97
C ARG A 274 -6.99 -7.83 25.36
N GLY A 275 -7.47 -8.80 24.59
CA GLY A 275 -8.79 -9.43 24.80
C GLY A 275 -9.95 -8.47 24.46
N THR A 276 -9.71 -7.48 23.61
CA THR A 276 -10.70 -6.45 23.24
C THR A 276 -11.36 -6.70 21.88
N SER A 277 -11.06 -7.83 21.25
CA SER A 277 -11.56 -8.18 19.91
C SER A 277 -12.95 -8.82 20.00
N ASN A 278 -14.00 -8.01 19.97
CA ASN A 278 -15.39 -8.48 19.85
C ASN A 278 -15.84 -8.61 18.38
N PHE A 279 -14.94 -8.59 17.40
CA PHE A 279 -15.29 -8.52 15.98
C PHE A 279 -15.02 -9.83 15.24
N SER A 280 -16.08 -10.63 15.07
CA SER A 280 -16.19 -11.72 14.10
C SER A 280 -16.80 -11.22 12.80
N GLY A 281 -16.08 -10.38 12.05
CA GLY A 281 -16.52 -9.85 10.75
C GLY A 281 -15.71 -10.39 9.57
N PRO A 282 -16.27 -10.40 8.34
CA PRO A 282 -15.59 -10.90 7.16
C PRO A 282 -14.35 -10.04 6.84
N THR A 283 -13.27 -10.71 6.43
CA THR A 283 -12.05 -10.11 5.89
C THR A 283 -12.43 -9.23 4.69
N SER A 284 -11.99 -7.98 4.69
CA SER A 284 -12.10 -7.12 3.50
C SER A 284 -11.32 -7.79 2.36
N PRO A 285 -11.75 -7.72 1.10
CA PRO A 285 -10.93 -8.16 -0.04
C PRO A 285 -9.59 -7.39 -0.12
N ALA A 286 -9.51 -6.18 0.45
CA ALA A 286 -8.27 -5.40 0.59
C ALA A 286 -7.41 -5.85 1.80
N CYS A 287 -7.96 -6.69 2.67
CA CYS A 287 -7.31 -7.30 3.83
C CYS A 287 -7.64 -8.80 3.88
N GLU A 288 -7.39 -9.56 2.80
CA GLU A 288 -7.12 -10.99 2.93
C GLU A 288 -5.76 -11.17 3.64
N VAL A 289 -5.71 -10.68 4.87
CA VAL A 289 -4.65 -10.92 5.83
C VAL A 289 -5.06 -12.21 6.51
N HIS A 290 -4.27 -13.27 6.31
CA HIS A 290 -4.43 -14.49 7.08
C HIS A 290 -4.58 -14.11 8.55
N ARG A 291 -5.71 -14.48 9.15
CA ARG A 291 -5.77 -14.59 10.61
C ARG A 291 -4.58 -15.45 11.00
N ILE A 292 -3.78 -15.00 11.95
CA ILE A 292 -2.84 -15.90 12.63
C ILE A 292 -3.73 -16.91 13.34
N HIS A 293 -4.09 -17.99 12.63
CA HIS A 293 -4.64 -19.20 13.21
C HIS A 293 -3.45 -19.94 13.82
N GLY A 294 -2.99 -19.43 14.95
CA GLY A 294 -2.37 -20.28 15.94
C GLY A 294 -3.48 -20.68 16.88
N ASP A 295 -3.65 -21.98 17.09
CA ASP A 295 -4.42 -22.49 18.22
C ASP A 295 -3.97 -21.73 19.48
N ILE A 296 -4.90 -20.95 20.03
CA ILE A 296 -4.79 -20.27 21.32
C ILE A 296 -5.11 -21.29 22.41
#